data_AF-A0A660T2H4-F1
#
_entry.id   AF-A0A660T2H4-F1
#
_cell.length_a   1.000
_cell.length_b   1.000
_cell.length_c   1.000
_cell.angle_alpha   90.00
_cell.angle_beta   90.00
_cell.angle_gamma   90.00
#
_symmetry.space_group_name_H-M   'P 1'
#
loop_
_entity.id
_entity.type
_entity.pdbx_description
1 polymer ?
#
loop_
_entity_poly.entity_id
_entity_poly.type
_entity_poly.pdbx_seq_one_letter_code
_entity_poly.pdbx_strand_id
1 'polypeptide(L)'
;FTRIIDGEEIKTMKLAEIERRINEALKHDDYEWQKENMVPIHSRKRAEHLELVHYLCPSCETVGNMKSKGNTLFCSCGYKVEIDRYGFFQYPQGGPDFDSPGSWVKWQDRLLVLRIKEALDSGTAGIGEADPVLLRDPDVTLMKGERAKPMKPVLTGEARLYRDRIEVGETGGEIISLVLKETSAANTFKQQKFEFRYEKNQYRLQQPNRSASGYKWEVAYNGLRKLLVERGEW
;
A
#
# COMPACT_ATOMS: atom_id res chain seq x y z
N PHE A 1 -15.51 -27.60 -5.88
CA PHE A 1 -15.70 -26.46 -6.80
C PHE A 1 -17.18 -26.23 -6.99
N THR A 2 -17.66 -25.01 -6.71
CA THR A 2 -19.07 -24.64 -6.89
C THR A 2 -19.19 -23.84 -8.18
N ARG A 3 -20.07 -24.27 -9.09
CA ARG A 3 -20.38 -23.53 -10.31
C ARG A 3 -21.39 -22.43 -9.96
N ILE A 4 -20.98 -21.18 -10.10
CA ILE A 4 -21.75 -19.99 -9.66
C ILE A 4 -22.50 -19.28 -10.79
N ILE A 5 -22.04 -19.46 -12.03
CA ILE A 5 -22.65 -18.97 -13.26
C ILE A 5 -22.39 -20.03 -14.32
N ASP A 6 -23.40 -20.40 -15.12
CA ASP A 6 -23.21 -21.27 -16.27
C ASP A 6 -23.20 -20.53 -17.61
N GLY A 7 -22.87 -21.27 -18.67
CA GLY A 7 -22.65 -20.70 -20.01
C GLY A 7 -23.91 -20.19 -20.70
N GLU A 8 -25.10 -20.62 -20.29
CA GLU A 8 -26.35 -20.08 -20.84
C GLU A 8 -26.82 -18.88 -20.02
N GLU A 9 -26.69 -18.92 -18.68
CA GLU A 9 -26.98 -17.79 -17.81
C GLU A 9 -26.17 -16.55 -18.21
N ILE A 10 -24.85 -16.69 -18.40
CA ILE A 10 -23.94 -15.55 -18.63
C ILE A 10 -24.29 -14.75 -19.88
N LYS A 11 -24.90 -15.37 -20.91
CA LYS A 11 -25.28 -14.70 -22.16
C LYS A 11 -26.36 -13.63 -21.98
N THR A 12 -27.13 -13.73 -20.90
CA THR A 12 -28.27 -12.84 -20.61
C THR A 12 -28.04 -11.92 -19.42
N MET A 13 -26.93 -12.11 -18.69
CA MET A 13 -26.63 -11.34 -17.50
C MET A 13 -25.99 -9.99 -17.84
N LYS A 14 -26.31 -8.98 -17.04
CA LYS A 14 -25.57 -7.71 -17.05
C LYS A 14 -24.21 -7.89 -16.40
N LEU A 15 -23.20 -7.16 -16.87
CA LEU A 15 -21.85 -7.18 -16.28
C LEU A 15 -21.85 -7.00 -14.76
N ALA A 16 -22.60 -6.01 -14.25
CA ALA A 16 -22.69 -5.75 -12.82
C ALA A 16 -23.26 -6.94 -12.01
N GLU A 17 -24.17 -7.72 -12.59
CA GLU A 17 -24.75 -8.91 -11.94
C GLU A 17 -23.76 -10.08 -11.95
N ILE A 18 -22.98 -10.24 -13.03
CA ILE A 18 -21.88 -11.20 -13.11
C ILE A 18 -20.84 -10.89 -12.02
N GLU A 19 -20.42 -9.62 -11.93
CA GLU A 19 -19.48 -9.15 -10.91
C GLU A 19 -20.00 -9.39 -9.50
N ARG A 20 -21.27 -9.07 -9.23
CA ARG A 20 -21.90 -9.29 -7.92
C ARG A 20 -21.85 -10.77 -7.51
N ARG A 21 -22.30 -11.69 -8.38
CA ARG A 21 -22.31 -13.14 -8.06
C ARG A 21 -20.91 -13.69 -7.83
N ILE A 22 -19.94 -13.29 -8.65
CA ILE A 22 -18.54 -13.70 -8.47
C ILE A 22 -18.01 -13.20 -7.12
N ASN A 23 -18.23 -11.93 -6.80
CA ASN A 23 -17.78 -11.33 -5.54
C ASN A 23 -18.42 -11.99 -4.32
N GLU A 24 -19.73 -12.25 -4.35
CA GLU A 24 -20.44 -12.93 -3.26
C GLU A 24 -19.92 -14.34 -3.04
N ALA A 25 -19.67 -15.10 -4.11
CA ALA A 25 -19.17 -16.46 -4.02
C ALA A 25 -17.71 -16.55 -3.53
N LEU A 26 -16.89 -15.52 -3.78
CA LEU A 26 -15.50 -15.45 -3.34
C LEU A 26 -15.33 -14.79 -1.97
N LYS A 27 -16.38 -14.16 -1.44
CA LYS A 27 -16.31 -13.44 -0.17
C LYS A 27 -16.09 -14.44 0.98
N HIS A 28 -14.96 -14.31 1.63
CA HIS A 28 -14.62 -15.04 2.85
C HIS A 28 -13.85 -14.11 3.79
N ASP A 29 -14.16 -14.19 5.08
CA ASP A 29 -13.45 -13.44 6.12
C ASP A 29 -12.72 -14.45 7.02
N ASP A 30 -11.42 -14.61 6.77
CA ASP A 30 -10.57 -15.54 7.52
C ASP A 30 -10.54 -15.18 9.02
N TYR A 31 -10.68 -13.89 9.37
CA TYR A 31 -10.60 -13.44 10.76
C TYR A 31 -11.88 -13.78 11.53
N GLU A 32 -13.05 -13.60 10.92
CA GLU A 32 -14.32 -14.05 11.51
C GLU A 32 -14.41 -15.57 11.59
N TRP A 33 -14.02 -16.27 10.52
CA TRP A 33 -13.95 -17.74 10.54
C TRP A 33 -13.02 -18.23 11.67
N GLN A 34 -11.90 -17.56 11.89
CA GLN A 34 -10.95 -17.89 12.95
C GLN A 34 -11.51 -17.65 14.36
N LYS A 35 -12.38 -16.65 14.58
CA LYS A 35 -13.07 -16.43 15.87
C LYS A 35 -13.99 -17.60 16.24
N GLU A 36 -14.61 -18.23 15.24
CA GLU A 36 -15.52 -19.36 15.45
C GLU A 36 -14.75 -20.69 15.63
N ASN A 37 -13.69 -20.89 14.84
CA ASN A 37 -13.02 -22.19 14.74
C ASN A 37 -11.80 -22.31 15.66
N MET A 38 -11.20 -21.19 16.06
CA MET A 38 -10.08 -21.12 17.01
C MET A 38 -8.93 -22.08 16.67
N VAL A 39 -8.53 -22.14 15.39
CA VAL A 39 -7.49 -23.07 14.92
C VAL A 39 -6.09 -22.54 15.28
N PRO A 40 -5.28 -23.25 16.07
CA PRO A 40 -3.97 -22.75 16.46
C PRO A 40 -2.99 -22.58 15.29
N ILE A 41 -2.31 -21.43 15.24
CA ILE A 41 -1.23 -21.15 14.30
C ILE A 41 0.10 -21.58 14.93
N HIS A 42 0.67 -22.67 14.44
CA HIS A 42 1.93 -23.24 14.92
C HIS A 42 3.16 -22.52 14.32
N SER A 43 3.39 -21.28 14.74
CA SER A 43 4.56 -20.48 14.34
C SER A 43 5.06 -19.63 15.50
N ARG A 44 6.38 -19.41 15.59
CA ARG A 44 7.00 -18.43 16.51
C ARG A 44 7.22 -17.05 15.86
N LYS A 45 6.70 -16.88 14.65
CA LYS A 45 6.94 -15.74 13.75
C LYS A 45 5.63 -15.15 13.22
N ARG A 46 4.57 -15.14 14.03
CA ARG A 46 3.21 -14.78 13.59
C ARG A 46 3.06 -13.30 13.20
N ALA A 47 3.95 -12.43 13.69
CA ALA A 47 3.92 -11.02 13.33
C ALA A 47 4.86 -10.67 12.18
N GLU A 48 5.80 -11.55 11.81
CA GLU A 48 6.84 -11.22 10.83
C GLU A 48 6.21 -10.78 9.50
N HIS A 49 6.62 -9.61 9.04
CA HIS A 49 6.13 -8.93 7.83
C HIS A 49 4.74 -8.28 7.90
N LEU A 50 4.07 -8.25 9.06
CA LEU A 50 2.80 -7.54 9.20
C LEU A 50 2.92 -6.03 8.91
N GLU A 51 4.09 -5.42 9.09
CA GLU A 51 4.36 -4.03 8.73
C GLU A 51 4.29 -3.73 7.22
N LEU A 52 4.34 -4.76 6.37
CA LEU A 52 4.18 -4.58 4.93
C LEU A 52 2.75 -4.16 4.57
N VAL A 53 1.77 -4.60 5.35
CA VAL A 53 0.38 -4.18 5.22
C VAL A 53 0.01 -3.12 6.27
N HIS A 54 0.45 -3.27 7.52
CA HIS A 54 0.23 -2.30 8.61
C HIS A 54 1.40 -1.31 8.69
N TYR A 55 1.50 -0.42 7.71
CA TYR A 55 2.66 0.47 7.56
C TYR A 55 2.57 1.75 8.40
N LEU A 56 1.41 2.08 8.98
CA LEU A 56 1.17 3.32 9.71
C LEU A 56 0.87 3.02 11.19
N CYS A 57 1.62 3.65 12.10
CA CYS A 57 1.42 3.45 13.54
C CYS A 57 0.17 4.18 14.05
N PRO A 58 -0.77 3.54 14.75
CA PRO A 58 -1.96 4.21 15.25
C PRO A 58 -1.73 5.15 16.43
N SER A 59 -0.57 5.03 17.11
CA SER A 59 -0.25 5.89 18.26
C SER A 59 0.46 7.18 17.89
N CYS A 60 1.44 7.14 16.97
CA CYS A 60 2.20 8.34 16.56
C CYS A 60 1.92 8.76 15.11
N GLU A 61 1.08 8.01 14.40
CA GLU A 61 0.70 8.23 13.00
C GLU A 61 1.86 8.35 12.00
N THR A 62 3.05 7.86 12.37
CA THR A 62 4.22 7.88 11.51
C THR A 62 4.14 6.73 10.50
N VAL A 63 4.30 7.06 9.22
CA VAL A 63 4.30 6.12 8.11
C VAL A 63 5.66 5.42 8.01
N GLY A 64 5.67 4.10 7.84
CA GLY A 64 6.87 3.30 7.63
C GLY A 64 7.66 2.90 8.89
N ASN A 65 7.22 3.34 10.07
CA ASN A 65 7.91 3.06 11.35
C ASN A 65 7.48 1.76 12.03
N MET A 66 6.44 1.09 11.53
CA MET A 66 6.06 -0.23 12.02
C MET A 66 7.13 -1.27 11.68
N LYS A 67 7.42 -2.16 12.61
CA LYS A 67 8.37 -3.27 12.49
C LYS A 67 7.81 -4.49 13.19
N SER A 68 8.23 -5.67 12.75
CA SER A 68 7.85 -6.92 13.41
C SER A 68 9.06 -7.76 13.79
N LYS A 69 8.88 -8.56 14.84
CA LYS A 69 9.84 -9.59 15.25
C LYS A 69 9.13 -10.67 16.02
N GLY A 70 9.27 -11.92 15.58
CA GLY A 70 8.59 -13.05 16.21
C GLY A 70 7.07 -12.88 16.15
N ASN A 71 6.45 -12.71 17.32
CA ASN A 71 4.99 -12.55 17.43
C ASN A 71 4.58 -11.12 17.77
N THR A 72 5.50 -10.16 17.69
CA THR A 72 5.24 -8.77 18.03
C THR A 72 5.31 -7.88 16.81
N LEU A 73 4.32 -7.01 16.64
CA LEU A 73 4.33 -5.85 15.75
C LEU A 73 4.50 -4.58 16.61
N PHE A 74 5.46 -3.71 16.31
CA PHE A 74 5.81 -2.58 17.17
C PHE A 74 6.29 -1.35 16.39
N CYS A 75 6.28 -0.19 17.05
CA CYS A 75 6.78 1.08 16.54
C CYS A 75 7.88 1.64 17.45
N SER A 76 8.75 2.49 16.90
CA SER A 76 9.77 3.23 17.66
C SER A 76 9.19 4.18 18.72
N CYS A 77 7.91 4.57 18.61
CA CYS A 77 7.23 5.37 19.63
C CYS A 77 6.82 4.57 20.88
N GLY A 78 7.00 3.24 20.87
CA GLY A 78 6.63 2.35 21.97
C GLY A 78 5.30 1.61 21.80
N TYR A 79 4.50 1.94 20.77
CA TYR A 79 3.31 1.16 20.45
C TYR A 79 3.65 -0.28 20.08
N LYS A 80 2.92 -1.25 20.64
CA LYS A 80 3.24 -2.67 20.56
C LYS A 80 1.96 -3.51 20.55
N VAL A 81 1.87 -4.44 19.62
CA VAL A 81 0.78 -5.41 19.47
C VAL A 81 1.38 -6.81 19.48
N GLU A 82 0.88 -7.70 20.35
CA GLU A 82 1.25 -9.11 20.34
C GLU A 82 0.25 -9.91 19.50
N ILE A 83 0.74 -10.86 18.71
CA ILE A 83 -0.08 -11.76 17.92
C ILE A 83 -0.17 -13.09 18.67
N ASP A 84 -1.35 -13.41 19.18
CA ASP A 84 -1.56 -14.62 19.97
C ASP A 84 -1.46 -15.91 19.12
N ARG A 85 -1.62 -17.07 19.76
CA ARG A 85 -1.53 -18.38 19.10
C ARG A 85 -2.62 -18.62 18.05
N TYR A 86 -3.66 -17.81 18.00
CA TYR A 86 -4.78 -17.90 17.06
C TYR A 86 -4.71 -16.83 15.97
N GLY A 87 -3.71 -15.94 16.02
CA GLY A 87 -3.54 -14.85 15.05
C GLY A 87 -4.27 -13.57 15.44
N PHE A 88 -4.83 -13.48 16.64
CA PHE A 88 -5.51 -12.28 17.12
C PHE A 88 -4.54 -11.25 17.67
N PHE A 89 -4.85 -9.99 17.40
CA PHE A 89 -4.06 -8.84 17.80
C PHE A 89 -4.40 -8.49 19.25
N GLN A 90 -3.39 -8.48 20.10
CA GLN A 90 -3.47 -8.09 21.51
C GLN A 90 -2.89 -6.68 21.64
N TYR A 91 -3.79 -5.71 21.70
CA TYR A 91 -3.47 -4.28 21.74
C TYR A 91 -3.02 -3.81 23.14
N PRO A 92 -2.25 -2.71 23.23
CA PRO A 92 -1.84 -2.17 24.51
C PRO A 92 -3.04 -1.55 25.24
N GLN A 93 -3.13 -1.75 26.57
CA GLN A 93 -4.20 -1.17 27.37
C GLN A 93 -4.23 0.37 27.26
N GLY A 94 -5.41 0.93 27.01
CA GLY A 94 -5.61 2.38 26.88
C GLY A 94 -4.98 2.99 25.62
N GLY A 95 -4.37 2.19 24.75
CA GLY A 95 -3.88 2.63 23.45
C GLY A 95 -4.90 2.40 22.34
N PRO A 96 -4.64 2.92 21.13
CA PRO A 96 -5.46 2.66 19.96
C PRO A 96 -5.55 1.15 19.67
N ASP A 97 -6.76 0.68 19.37
CA ASP A 97 -7.08 -0.70 19.01
C ASP A 97 -7.98 -0.77 17.75
N PHE A 98 -8.16 -1.99 17.25
CA PHE A 98 -8.98 -2.25 16.06
C PHE A 98 -9.67 -3.61 16.16
N ASP A 99 -10.95 -3.68 15.77
CA ASP A 99 -11.75 -4.92 15.79
C ASP A 99 -11.15 -6.07 14.97
N SER A 100 -10.41 -5.73 13.90
CA SER A 100 -9.68 -6.69 13.08
C SER A 100 -8.46 -6.04 12.43
N PRO A 101 -7.49 -6.84 11.94
CA PRO A 101 -6.38 -6.32 11.14
C PRO A 101 -6.89 -5.53 9.93
N GLY A 102 -8.02 -5.96 9.34
CA GLY A 102 -8.64 -5.27 8.22
C GLY A 102 -9.18 -3.88 8.57
N SER A 103 -9.67 -3.64 9.79
CA SER A 103 -10.11 -2.29 10.19
C SER A 103 -8.93 -1.35 10.44
N TRP A 104 -7.78 -1.85 10.90
CA TRP A 104 -6.54 -1.07 10.90
C TRP A 104 -6.17 -0.65 9.47
N VAL A 105 -6.10 -1.59 8.52
CA VAL A 105 -5.78 -1.29 7.10
C VAL A 105 -6.71 -0.20 6.53
N LYS A 106 -8.02 -0.31 6.74
CA LYS A 106 -8.98 0.71 6.28
C LYS A 106 -8.73 2.09 6.90
N TRP A 107 -8.38 2.14 8.19
CA TRP A 107 -8.09 3.39 8.89
C TRP A 107 -6.82 4.06 8.35
N GLN A 108 -5.71 3.32 8.23
CA GLN A 108 -4.44 3.88 7.76
C GLN A 108 -4.53 4.38 6.32
N ASP A 109 -5.26 3.66 5.45
CA ASP A 109 -5.37 4.01 4.04
C ASP A 109 -6.20 5.29 3.88
N ARG A 110 -7.30 5.39 4.63
CA ARG A 110 -8.10 6.62 4.70
C ARG A 110 -7.26 7.79 5.19
N LEU A 111 -6.50 7.60 6.27
CA LEU A 111 -5.67 8.65 6.86
C LEU A 111 -4.59 9.12 5.88
N LEU A 112 -3.92 8.20 5.19
CA LEU A 112 -2.92 8.54 4.17
C LEU A 112 -3.53 9.34 3.03
N VAL A 113 -4.67 8.92 2.48
CA VAL A 113 -5.35 9.64 1.39
C VAL A 113 -5.90 11.00 1.86
N LEU A 114 -6.37 11.10 3.11
CA LEU A 114 -6.79 12.37 3.70
C LEU A 114 -5.62 13.36 3.78
N ARG A 115 -4.47 12.93 4.27
CA ARG A 115 -3.25 13.76 4.34
C ARG A 115 -2.78 14.21 2.95
N ILE A 116 -2.89 13.34 1.94
CA ILE A 116 -2.61 13.71 0.55
C ILE A 116 -3.59 14.80 0.08
N LYS A 117 -4.89 14.62 0.34
CA LYS A 117 -5.91 15.62 -0.01
C LYS A 117 -5.63 16.96 0.65
N GLU A 118 -5.34 16.96 1.95
CA GLU A 118 -4.99 18.16 2.72
C GLU A 118 -3.76 18.86 2.12
N ALA A 119 -2.70 18.11 1.78
CA ALA A 119 -1.51 18.66 1.14
C ALA A 119 -1.79 19.28 -0.24
N LEU A 120 -2.69 18.69 -1.04
CA LEU A 120 -3.14 19.26 -2.31
C LEU A 120 -3.98 20.53 -2.11
N ASP A 121 -4.80 20.58 -1.07
CA ASP A 121 -5.66 21.73 -0.75
C ASP A 121 -4.86 22.89 -0.15
N SER A 122 -3.80 22.60 0.62
CA SER A 122 -2.88 23.62 1.13
C SER A 122 -1.88 24.10 0.06
N GLY A 123 -1.53 23.25 -0.91
CA GLY A 123 -0.53 23.51 -1.95
C GLY A 123 -0.97 24.44 -3.10
N THR A 124 -2.10 25.14 -2.97
CA THR A 124 -2.56 26.16 -3.93
C THR A 124 -2.28 27.60 -3.46
N ALA A 125 -1.21 27.84 -2.70
CA ALA A 125 -0.89 29.16 -2.16
C ALA A 125 0.47 29.68 -2.63
N GLY A 126 0.49 30.33 -3.80
CA GLY A 126 1.51 31.33 -4.15
C GLY A 126 2.59 30.89 -5.14
N ILE A 127 2.92 31.83 -6.03
CA ILE A 127 4.06 31.73 -6.95
C ILE A 127 5.33 31.69 -6.10
N GLY A 128 6.06 30.57 -6.12
CA GLY A 128 7.36 30.42 -5.47
C GLY A 128 7.45 29.39 -4.34
N GLU A 129 6.35 28.74 -3.94
CA GLU A 129 6.42 27.59 -3.02
C GLU A 129 6.74 26.30 -3.79
N ALA A 130 7.62 25.48 -3.22
CA ALA A 130 8.00 24.18 -3.80
C ALA A 130 6.83 23.18 -3.68
N ASP A 131 6.62 22.37 -4.72
CA ASP A 131 5.56 21.35 -4.72
C ASP A 131 5.64 20.46 -3.47
N PRO A 132 4.52 20.23 -2.76
CA PRO A 132 4.54 19.40 -1.56
C PRO A 132 4.87 17.95 -1.91
N VAL A 133 5.79 17.36 -1.14
CA VAL A 133 6.08 15.93 -1.18
C VAL A 133 4.98 15.18 -0.43
N LEU A 134 4.19 14.40 -1.14
CA LEU A 134 3.01 13.70 -0.64
C LEU A 134 3.34 12.39 0.07
N LEU A 135 4.41 11.72 -0.37
CA LEU A 135 4.97 10.52 0.25
C LEU A 135 6.46 10.44 -0.08
N ARG A 136 7.27 9.92 0.85
CA ARG A 136 8.69 9.70 0.63
C ARG A 136 9.20 8.44 1.29
N ASP A 137 10.25 7.87 0.72
CA ASP A 137 11.08 6.83 1.33
C ASP A 137 12.55 7.03 0.99
N PRO A 138 13.47 6.97 1.97
CA PRO A 138 14.91 7.02 1.72
C PRO A 138 15.43 5.70 1.14
N ASP A 139 16.62 5.76 0.53
CA ASP A 139 17.41 4.62 0.07
C ASP A 139 16.66 3.66 -0.89
N VAL A 140 15.76 4.20 -1.70
CA VAL A 140 15.00 3.44 -2.70
C VAL A 140 15.80 3.30 -3.98
N THR A 141 15.93 2.07 -4.48
CA THR A 141 16.50 1.81 -5.80
C THR A 141 15.40 1.75 -6.85
N LEU A 142 15.44 2.66 -7.83
CA LEU A 142 14.61 2.59 -9.02
C LEU A 142 15.15 1.47 -9.93
N MET A 143 14.34 0.44 -10.12
CA MET A 143 14.62 -0.66 -11.03
C MET A 143 13.85 -0.46 -12.34
N LYS A 144 14.47 -0.79 -13.48
CA LYS A 144 13.86 -0.74 -14.82
C LYS A 144 14.00 -2.09 -15.52
N GLY A 145 12.91 -2.58 -16.08
CA GLY A 145 12.85 -3.81 -16.88
C GLY A 145 12.18 -3.56 -18.22
N GLU A 146 12.84 -4.02 -19.28
CA GLU A 146 12.22 -4.13 -20.61
C GLU A 146 11.39 -5.42 -20.71
N ARG A 147 10.51 -5.50 -21.70
CA ARG A 147 9.67 -6.69 -21.94
C ARG A 147 10.54 -7.96 -22.02
N ALA A 148 10.17 -8.95 -21.21
CA ALA A 148 10.84 -10.26 -21.12
C ALA A 148 12.34 -10.21 -20.78
N LYS A 149 12.84 -9.11 -20.20
CA LYS A 149 14.21 -8.98 -19.69
C LYS A 149 14.21 -8.80 -18.16
N PRO A 150 15.27 -9.24 -17.46
CA PRO A 150 15.43 -8.94 -16.04
C PRO A 150 15.48 -7.43 -15.78
N MET A 151 14.92 -7.00 -14.64
CA MET A 151 15.06 -5.63 -14.18
C MET A 151 16.51 -5.32 -13.78
N LYS A 152 16.98 -4.12 -14.09
CA LYS A 152 18.29 -3.59 -13.69
C LYS A 152 18.12 -2.35 -12.81
N PRO A 153 19.01 -2.12 -11.84
CA PRO A 153 19.03 -0.86 -11.09
C PRO A 153 19.36 0.30 -12.04
N VAL A 154 18.70 1.44 -11.82
CA VAL A 154 18.93 2.68 -12.57
C VAL A 154 19.58 3.73 -11.68
N LEU A 155 18.94 4.03 -10.55
CA LEU A 155 19.41 5.02 -9.59
C LEU A 155 18.92 4.63 -8.18
N THR A 156 19.71 4.93 -7.16
CA THR A 156 19.33 4.80 -5.75
C THR A 156 19.33 6.19 -5.11
N GLY A 157 18.28 6.51 -4.36
CA GLY A 157 18.16 7.78 -3.63
C GLY A 157 16.81 7.86 -2.89
N GLU A 158 16.41 9.05 -2.48
CA GLU A 158 15.07 9.28 -1.93
C GLU A 158 14.02 9.16 -3.04
N ALA A 159 13.03 8.28 -2.84
CA ALA A 159 11.84 8.27 -3.67
C ALA A 159 10.82 9.29 -3.12
N ARG A 160 10.26 10.13 -4.00
CA ARG A 160 9.27 11.16 -3.63
C ARG A 160 8.08 11.11 -4.57
N LEU A 161 6.87 11.10 -4.01
CA LEU A 161 5.62 11.31 -4.73
C LEU A 161 5.23 12.77 -4.65
N TYR A 162 4.98 13.38 -5.81
CA TYR A 162 4.38 14.70 -5.94
C TYR A 162 3.02 14.58 -6.64
N ARG A 163 2.34 15.72 -6.79
CA ARG A 163 1.05 15.81 -7.48
C ARG A 163 1.08 15.24 -8.90
N ASP A 164 2.16 15.48 -9.64
CA ASP A 164 2.25 15.23 -11.08
C ASP A 164 3.40 14.28 -11.48
N ARG A 165 4.25 13.85 -10.53
CA ARG A 165 5.42 13.03 -10.80
C ARG A 165 5.85 12.14 -9.63
N ILE A 166 6.61 11.10 -9.97
CA ILE A 166 7.43 10.33 -9.03
C ILE A 166 8.89 10.69 -9.32
N GLU A 167 9.64 11.07 -8.29
CA GLU A 167 11.08 11.27 -8.39
C GLU A 167 11.84 10.20 -7.62
N VAL A 168 13.03 9.83 -8.10
CA VAL A 168 14.04 9.07 -7.35
C VAL A 168 15.39 9.74 -7.54
N GLY A 169 16.08 10.06 -6.45
CA GLY A 169 17.41 10.68 -6.47
C GLY A 169 17.68 11.55 -5.26
N GLU A 170 18.81 12.25 -5.25
CA GLU A 170 19.21 13.14 -4.15
C GLU A 170 19.01 14.61 -4.53
N THR A 171 18.59 15.43 -3.57
CA THR A 171 18.43 16.87 -3.81
C THR A 171 19.80 17.51 -4.07
N GLY A 172 19.95 18.18 -5.22
CA GLY A 172 21.24 18.73 -5.67
C GLY A 172 22.14 17.72 -6.39
N GLY A 173 21.68 16.48 -6.57
CA GLY A 173 22.34 15.44 -7.36
C GLY A 173 21.54 15.03 -8.59
N GLU A 174 21.82 13.82 -9.09
CA GLU A 174 21.03 13.21 -10.15
C GLU A 174 19.63 12.85 -9.64
N ILE A 175 18.61 13.21 -10.42
CA ILE A 175 17.21 12.90 -10.15
C ILE A 175 16.58 12.33 -11.42
N ILE A 176 15.91 11.18 -11.28
CA ILE A 176 15.01 10.65 -12.31
C ILE A 176 13.60 11.08 -11.96
N SER A 177 12.93 11.76 -12.87
CA SER A 177 11.55 12.22 -12.75
C SER A 177 10.66 11.49 -13.75
N LEU A 178 9.54 10.95 -13.27
CA LEU A 178 8.60 10.13 -14.04
C LEU A 178 7.22 10.79 -13.95
N VAL A 179 6.71 11.29 -15.07
CA VAL A 179 5.42 12.00 -15.14
C VAL A 179 4.28 11.03 -14.80
N LEU A 180 3.51 11.37 -13.77
CA LEU A 180 2.53 10.48 -13.15
C LEU A 180 1.39 10.11 -14.12
N LYS A 181 0.92 11.07 -14.93
CA LYS A 181 -0.14 10.84 -15.94
C LYS A 181 0.24 9.84 -17.03
N GLU A 182 1.53 9.69 -17.30
CA GLU A 182 2.05 8.75 -18.30
C GLU A 182 2.29 7.35 -17.69
N THR A 183 2.11 7.21 -16.37
CA THR A 183 2.22 5.91 -15.71
C THR A 183 0.94 5.09 -15.82
N SER A 184 1.07 3.77 -15.81
CA SER A 184 -0.06 2.84 -15.83
C SER A 184 0.26 1.55 -15.08
N ALA A 185 -0.76 0.73 -14.83
CA ALA A 185 -0.62 -0.58 -14.16
C ALA A 185 0.13 -0.53 -12.81
N ALA A 186 0.00 0.59 -12.09
CA ALA A 186 0.63 0.81 -10.80
C ALA A 186 -0.01 -0.06 -9.71
N ASN A 187 0.74 -1.03 -9.17
CA ASN A 187 0.27 -1.94 -8.12
C ASN A 187 1.46 -2.46 -7.30
N THR A 188 1.17 -3.03 -6.14
CA THR A 188 2.13 -3.76 -5.33
C THR A 188 2.13 -5.23 -5.74
N PHE A 189 3.24 -5.67 -6.35
CA PHE A 189 3.41 -7.07 -6.75
C PHE A 189 4.37 -7.82 -5.81
N LYS A 190 4.45 -9.15 -6.02
CA LYS A 190 5.35 -10.14 -5.41
C LYS A 190 6.54 -9.53 -4.64
N GLN A 191 6.66 -9.87 -3.36
CA GLN A 191 7.62 -9.29 -2.39
C GLN A 191 7.28 -7.87 -1.92
N GLN A 192 6.03 -7.45 -2.06
CA GLN A 192 5.50 -6.20 -1.50
C GLN A 192 6.19 -4.94 -2.06
N LYS A 193 6.53 -4.98 -3.37
CA LYS A 193 7.23 -3.91 -4.08
C LYS A 193 6.26 -3.16 -4.96
N PHE A 194 6.32 -1.84 -4.94
CA PHE A 194 5.51 -0.99 -5.81
C PHE A 194 6.09 -1.00 -7.22
N GLU A 195 5.27 -1.38 -8.19
CA GLU A 195 5.63 -1.43 -9.61
C GLU A 195 4.63 -0.67 -10.45
N PHE A 196 5.11 -0.08 -11.54
CA PHE A 196 4.29 0.65 -12.49
C PHE A 196 4.95 0.61 -13.86
N ARG A 197 4.16 0.84 -14.90
CA ARG A 197 4.66 1.02 -16.27
C ARG A 197 4.81 2.50 -16.55
N TYR A 198 5.89 2.85 -17.23
CA TYR A 198 6.12 4.19 -17.77
C TYR A 198 6.77 4.03 -19.14
N GLU A 199 6.20 4.71 -20.15
CA GLU A 199 6.47 4.46 -21.56
C GLU A 199 6.35 2.96 -21.92
N LYS A 200 7.40 2.35 -22.48
CA LYS A 200 7.45 0.94 -22.88
C LYS A 200 8.08 0.03 -21.82
N ASN A 201 8.44 0.56 -20.64
CA ASN A 201 9.21 -0.15 -19.62
C ASN A 201 8.40 -0.43 -18.35
N GLN A 202 8.79 -1.47 -17.62
CA GLN A 202 8.33 -1.75 -16.27
C GLN A 202 9.32 -1.10 -15.29
N TYR A 203 8.81 -0.36 -14.32
CA TYR A 203 9.57 0.22 -13.23
C TYR A 203 9.15 -0.36 -11.89
N ARG A 204 10.06 -0.33 -10.92
CA ARG A 204 9.81 -0.79 -9.56
C ARG A 204 10.60 0.07 -8.58
N LEU A 205 9.94 0.51 -7.52
CA LEU A 205 10.60 1.06 -6.34
C LEU A 205 11.03 -0.11 -5.46
N GLN A 206 12.34 -0.35 -5.40
CA GLN A 206 12.92 -1.39 -4.55
C GLN A 206 13.45 -0.76 -3.27
N GLN A 207 12.73 -0.99 -2.18
CA GLN A 207 13.08 -0.51 -0.85
C GLN A 207 14.35 -1.19 -0.30
N PRO A 208 15.11 -0.52 0.58
CA PRO A 208 16.42 -1.02 1.06
C PRO A 208 16.30 -2.27 1.94
N ASN A 209 15.13 -2.51 2.53
CA ASN A 209 14.88 -3.65 3.40
C ASN A 209 13.52 -4.29 3.11
N ARG A 210 13.37 -5.56 3.48
CA ARG A 210 12.16 -6.36 3.26
C ARG A 210 10.99 -6.03 4.21
N SER A 211 11.15 -5.03 5.08
CA SER A 211 10.12 -4.56 6.03
C SER A 211 9.47 -3.25 5.58
N ALA A 212 9.94 -2.66 4.49
CA ALA A 212 9.37 -1.44 3.95
C ALA A 212 8.19 -1.77 3.02
N SER A 213 7.04 -1.18 3.32
CA SER A 213 5.80 -1.41 2.58
C SER A 213 5.83 -0.73 1.21
N GLY A 214 5.77 -1.49 0.11
CA GLY A 214 5.38 -0.96 -1.20
C GLY A 214 3.88 -0.67 -1.29
N TYR A 215 3.07 -1.31 -0.45
CA TYR A 215 1.62 -1.13 -0.41
C TYR A 215 1.21 0.32 -0.11
N LYS A 216 1.91 1.01 0.79
CA LYS A 216 1.65 2.44 1.05
C LYS A 216 1.83 3.32 -0.20
N TRP A 217 2.74 2.97 -1.11
CA TRP A 217 2.93 3.68 -2.36
C TRP A 217 1.77 3.45 -3.33
N GLU A 218 1.25 2.22 -3.39
CA GLU A 218 0.03 1.93 -4.14
C GLU A 218 -1.18 2.68 -3.59
N VAL A 219 -1.38 2.70 -2.27
CA VAL A 219 -2.46 3.44 -1.62
C VAL A 219 -2.34 4.94 -1.91
N ALA A 220 -1.14 5.51 -1.77
CA ALA A 220 -0.88 6.92 -2.07
C ALA A 220 -1.12 7.23 -3.55
N TYR A 221 -0.59 6.42 -4.46
CA TYR A 221 -0.76 6.58 -5.91
C TYR A 221 -2.24 6.53 -6.31
N ASN A 222 -2.97 5.50 -5.88
CA ASN A 222 -4.37 5.31 -6.25
C ASN A 222 -5.27 6.37 -5.61
N GLY A 223 -5.00 6.74 -4.36
CA GLY A 223 -5.69 7.83 -3.67
C GLY A 223 -5.48 9.17 -4.37
N LEU A 224 -4.23 9.51 -4.69
CA LEU A 224 -3.89 10.72 -5.43
C LEU A 224 -4.57 10.73 -6.81
N ARG A 225 -4.45 9.64 -7.58
CA ARG A 225 -5.10 9.53 -8.90
C ARG A 225 -6.60 9.74 -8.80
N LYS A 226 -7.28 9.14 -7.81
CA LYS A 226 -8.72 9.33 -7.60
C LYS A 226 -9.05 10.80 -7.33
N LEU A 227 -8.32 11.45 -6.42
CA LEU A 227 -8.50 12.86 -6.10
C LEU A 227 -8.28 13.77 -7.32
N LEU A 228 -7.28 13.49 -8.15
CA LEU A 228 -7.00 14.26 -9.35
C LEU A 228 -8.06 14.05 -10.44
N VAL A 229 -8.57 12.82 -10.63
CA VAL A 229 -9.70 12.54 -11.52
C VAL A 229 -10.95 13.31 -11.07
N GLU A 230 -11.27 13.31 -9.78
CA GLU A 230 -12.39 14.07 -9.22
C GLU A 230 -12.25 15.59 -9.43
N ARG A 231 -11.02 16.10 -9.53
CA ARG A 231 -10.71 17.51 -9.83
C ARG A 231 -10.62 17.82 -11.33
N GLY A 232 -10.68 16.83 -12.22
CA GLY A 232 -10.45 17.03 -13.67
C GLY A 232 -8.98 17.30 -14.03
N GLU A 233 -8.05 16.89 -13.17
CA GLU A 233 -6.62 17.17 -13.26
C GLU A 233 -5.77 15.96 -13.66
N TRP A 234 -6.41 14.81 -13.93
CA TRP A 234 -5.74 13.58 -14.38
C TRP A 234 -5.86 13.38 -15.89
#